data_AF-A0A848DP97-F1
#
_entry.id   AF-A0A848DP97-F1
#
_cell.length_a   1.000
_cell.length_b   1.000
_cell.length_c   1.000
_cell.angle_alpha   90.00
_cell.angle_beta   90.00
_cell.angle_gamma   90.00
#
_symmetry.space_group_name_H-M   'P 1'
#
loop_
_entity.id
_entity.type
_entity.pdbx_description
1 polymer ?
#
loop_
_entity_poly.entity_id
_entity_poly.type
_entity_poly.pdbx_seq_one_letter_code
_entity_poly.pdbx_strand_id
1 'polypeptide(L)'
;GRDGVPYLAATAYYALGEHARSAARQYLTDYYAFLGPDAAGRIADSTLTDADALKKQAAEFADAGCDELIFFPCAADADEIDLLARAMLAA
;
A
#
# COMPACT_ATOMS: atom_id res chain seq x y z
N GLY A 1 -26.77 -0.05 -12.82
CA GLY A 1 -25.49 0.66 -12.60
C GLY A 1 -25.72 2.14 -12.76
N ARG A 2 -24.77 2.98 -12.37
CA ARG A 2 -24.78 4.42 -12.72
C ARG A 2 -24.42 4.57 -14.21
N ASP A 3 -24.99 5.57 -14.87
CA ASP A 3 -24.63 5.90 -16.25
C ASP A 3 -23.22 6.50 -16.32
N GLY A 4 -22.46 6.15 -17.36
CA GLY A 4 -21.08 6.60 -17.58
C GLY A 4 -20.02 5.49 -17.48
N VAL A 5 -18.75 5.86 -17.65
CA VAL A 5 -17.61 4.95 -17.44
C VAL A 5 -17.44 4.73 -15.93
N PRO A 6 -17.32 3.48 -15.45
CA PRO A 6 -17.07 3.22 -14.04
C PRO A 6 -15.72 3.81 -13.62
N TYR A 7 -15.69 4.42 -12.43
CA TYR A 7 -14.45 4.86 -11.80
C TYR A 7 -13.89 3.72 -10.95
N LEU A 8 -12.70 3.24 -11.30
CA LEU A 8 -12.02 2.13 -10.65
C LEU A 8 -10.92 2.67 -9.73
N ALA A 9 -11.17 2.59 -8.43
CA ALA A 9 -10.18 2.93 -7.41
C ALA A 9 -9.71 1.66 -6.68
N ALA A 10 -8.44 1.62 -6.33
CA ALA A 10 -7.82 0.56 -5.54
C ALA A 10 -6.98 1.13 -4.40
N THR A 11 -6.66 0.27 -3.44
CA THR A 11 -5.88 0.63 -2.26
C THR A 11 -4.76 -0.37 -2.05
N ALA A 12 -3.58 0.11 -1.68
CA ALA A 12 -2.45 -0.73 -1.29
C ALA A 12 -1.85 -0.22 0.02
N TYR A 13 -1.51 -1.13 0.92
CA TYR A 13 -0.73 -0.81 2.10
C TYR A 13 0.74 -0.68 1.73
N TYR A 14 1.42 0.29 2.32
CA TYR A 14 2.86 0.44 2.21
C TYR A 14 3.49 0.79 3.54
N ALA A 15 4.80 0.54 3.63
CA ALA A 15 5.64 1.14 4.64
C ALA A 15 7.04 1.42 4.06
N LEU A 16 7.70 2.50 4.45
CA LEU A 16 9.05 2.86 3.98
C LEU A 16 9.96 3.28 5.14
N GLY A 17 11.26 3.26 4.91
CA GLY A 17 12.27 3.60 5.91
C GLY A 17 12.84 2.40 6.66
N GLU A 18 13.67 2.66 7.67
CA GLU A 18 14.49 1.65 8.36
C GLU A 18 13.66 0.52 8.99
N HIS A 19 12.42 0.82 9.42
CA HIS A 19 11.56 -0.10 10.14
C HIS A 19 10.30 -0.52 9.38
N ALA A 20 10.27 -0.30 8.05
CA ALA A 20 9.09 -0.52 7.20
C ALA A 20 8.39 -1.86 7.45
N ARG A 21 9.15 -2.96 7.35
CA ARG A 21 8.58 -4.31 7.48
C ARG A 21 8.04 -4.60 8.88
N SER A 22 8.75 -4.18 9.93
CA SER A 22 8.28 -4.39 11.31
C SER A 22 7.07 -3.52 11.64
N ALA A 23 7.05 -2.26 11.19
CA ALA A 23 5.93 -1.35 11.39
C ALA A 23 4.67 -1.87 10.69
N ALA A 24 4.78 -2.25 9.41
CA ALA A 24 3.70 -2.87 8.65
C ALA A 24 3.17 -4.14 9.31
N ARG A 25 4.07 -5.04 9.72
CA ARG A 25 3.70 -6.29 10.39
C ARG A 25 2.92 -6.02 11.67
N GLN A 26 3.44 -5.13 12.52
CA GLN A 26 2.77 -4.77 13.78
C GLN A 26 1.39 -4.17 13.51
N TYR A 27 1.31 -3.12 12.68
CA TYR A 27 0.05 -2.43 12.39
C TYR A 27 -1.01 -3.36 11.79
N LEU A 28 -0.67 -4.11 10.74
CA LEU A 28 -1.65 -4.90 10.00
C LEU A 28 -2.06 -6.17 10.75
N THR A 29 -1.17 -6.78 11.55
CA THR A 29 -1.56 -7.93 12.37
C THR A 29 -2.50 -7.54 13.51
N ASP A 30 -2.32 -6.36 14.10
CA ASP A 30 -3.25 -5.82 15.09
C ASP A 30 -4.58 -5.38 14.45
N TYR A 31 -4.51 -4.62 13.35
CA TYR A 31 -5.69 -4.10 12.66
C TYR A 31 -6.60 -5.22 12.11
N TYR A 32 -6.00 -6.29 11.57
CA TYR A 32 -6.72 -7.46 11.06
C TYR A 32 -6.81 -8.63 12.05
N ALA A 33 -6.54 -8.44 13.34
CA ALA A 33 -6.55 -9.51 14.35
C ALA A 33 -7.86 -10.32 14.36
N PHE A 34 -8.98 -9.67 14.04
CA PHE A 34 -10.31 -10.29 13.96
C PHE A 34 -10.44 -11.38 12.87
N LEU A 35 -9.53 -11.42 11.89
CA LEU A 35 -9.48 -12.45 10.85
C LEU A 35 -8.66 -13.69 11.26
N GLY A 36 -8.01 -13.64 12.43
CA GLY A 36 -7.09 -14.67 12.90
C GLY A 36 -5.66 -14.51 12.34
N PRO A 37 -4.68 -15.17 12.99
CA PRO A 37 -3.26 -14.91 12.78
C PRO A 37 -2.78 -15.22 11.35
N ASP A 38 -3.32 -16.26 10.71
CA ASP A 38 -2.91 -16.67 9.37
C ASP A 38 -3.35 -15.68 8.28
N ALA A 39 -4.56 -15.13 8.41
CA ALA A 39 -5.09 -14.16 7.46
C ALA A 39 -4.43 -12.80 7.67
N ALA A 40 -4.31 -12.36 8.92
CA ALA A 40 -3.65 -11.10 9.27
C ALA A 40 -2.17 -11.11 8.87
N GLY A 41 -1.47 -12.23 9.07
CA GLY A 41 -0.09 -12.41 8.62
C GLY A 41 0.07 -12.32 7.10
N ARG A 42 -0.83 -12.96 6.34
CA ARG A 42 -0.82 -12.87 4.86
C ARG A 42 -1.04 -11.44 4.36
N ILE A 43 -1.94 -10.70 4.99
CA ILE A 43 -2.18 -9.29 4.64
C ILE A 43 -0.92 -8.47 4.95
N ALA A 44 -0.34 -8.64 6.14
CA ALA A 44 0.90 -7.97 6.51
C ALA A 44 2.06 -8.27 5.54
N ASP A 45 2.17 -9.51 5.06
CA ASP A 45 3.21 -9.91 4.11
C ASP A 45 3.00 -9.37 2.69
N SER A 46 1.79 -8.90 2.36
CA SER A 46 1.48 -8.26 1.07
C SER A 46 1.83 -6.76 1.01
N THR A 47 2.29 -6.18 2.13
CA THR A 47 2.63 -4.76 2.21
C THR A 47 3.81 -4.41 1.31
N LEU A 48 3.72 -3.28 0.62
CA LEU A 48 4.80 -2.75 -0.22
C LEU A 48 5.85 -2.08 0.67
N THR A 49 7.09 -2.55 0.64
CA THR A 49 8.14 -2.12 1.59
C THR A 49 9.35 -1.41 0.97
N ASP A 50 9.28 -1.12 -0.33
CA ASP A 50 10.34 -0.43 -1.07
C ASP A 50 9.77 0.33 -2.28
N ALA A 51 10.60 1.21 -2.85
CA ALA A 51 10.21 2.09 -3.94
C ALA A 51 9.88 1.35 -5.25
N ASP A 52 10.60 0.26 -5.54
CA ASP A 52 10.40 -0.49 -6.78
C ASP A 52 9.07 -1.24 -6.74
N ALA A 53 8.71 -1.82 -5.59
CA ALA A 53 7.43 -2.47 -5.37
C ALA A 53 6.25 -1.48 -5.53
N LEU A 54 6.39 -0.25 -5.02
CA LEU A 54 5.40 0.82 -5.19
C LEU A 54 5.19 1.20 -6.66
N LYS A 55 6.29 1.49 -7.38
CA LYS A 55 6.25 1.85 -8.80
C LYS A 55 5.66 0.73 -9.64
N LYS A 56 6.08 -0.50 -9.39
CA LYS A 56 5.58 -1.68 -10.08
C LYS A 56 4.07 -1.84 -9.87
N GLN A 57 3.59 -1.77 -8.62
CA GLN A 57 2.17 -1.88 -8.33
C GLN A 57 1.36 -0.77 -9.01
N ALA A 58 1.85 0.47 -8.98
CA ALA A 58 1.20 1.58 -9.66
C ALA A 58 1.07 1.33 -11.18
N ALA A 59 2.12 0.83 -11.82
CA ALA A 59 2.10 0.49 -13.24
C ALA A 59 1.11 -0.66 -13.54
N GLU A 60 1.15 -1.74 -12.74
CA GLU A 60 0.27 -2.89 -12.92
C GLU A 60 -1.22 -2.52 -12.78
N PHE A 61 -1.56 -1.64 -11.84
CA PHE A 61 -2.93 -1.15 -11.68
C PHE A 61 -3.35 -0.19 -12.81
N ALA A 62 -2.45 0.69 -13.25
CA ALA A 62 -2.72 1.56 -14.41
C ALA A 62 -2.98 0.72 -15.68
N ASP A 63 -2.16 -0.30 -15.94
CA ASP A 63 -2.32 -1.22 -17.07
C ASP A 63 -3.63 -2.03 -16.99
N ALA A 64 -4.11 -2.30 -15.77
CA ALA A 64 -5.40 -2.94 -15.53
C ALA A 64 -6.61 -1.99 -15.68
N GLY A 65 -6.40 -0.71 -15.98
CA GLY A 65 -7.45 0.30 -16.14
C GLY A 65 -7.93 0.91 -14.82
N CYS A 66 -7.13 0.85 -13.76
CA CYS A 66 -7.40 1.55 -12.51
C CYS A 66 -7.24 3.06 -12.71
N ASP A 67 -8.27 3.84 -12.38
CA ASP A 67 -8.25 5.29 -12.46
C ASP A 67 -7.45 5.92 -11.30
N GLU A 68 -7.44 5.28 -10.14
CA GLU A 68 -6.76 5.77 -8.94
C GLU A 68 -6.25 4.64 -8.04
N LEU A 69 -4.97 4.70 -7.66
CA LEU A 69 -4.37 3.82 -6.66
C LEU A 69 -3.99 4.66 -5.43
N ILE A 70 -4.58 4.32 -4.28
CA ILE A 70 -4.36 4.99 -3.00
C ILE A 70 -3.37 4.19 -2.16
N PHE A 71 -2.25 4.79 -1.79
CA PHE A 71 -1.26 4.19 -0.89
C PHE A 71 -1.56 4.56 0.56
N PHE A 72 -1.90 3.56 1.38
CA PHE A 72 -2.15 3.72 2.81
C PHE A 72 -0.89 3.41 3.64
N PRO A 73 -0.37 4.39 4.41
CA PRO A 73 0.81 4.19 5.25
C PRO A 73 0.48 3.25 6.41
N CYS A 74 1.45 2.44 6.82
CA CYS A 74 1.33 1.58 8.00
C CYS A 74 2.08 2.14 9.21
N ALA A 75 2.91 3.18 9.05
CA ALA A 75 3.56 3.86 10.15
C ALA A 75 2.85 5.19 10.47
N ALA A 76 2.94 5.61 11.73
CA ALA A 76 2.48 6.94 12.16
C ALA A 76 3.52 8.04 11.90
N ASP A 77 4.67 7.69 11.33
CA ASP A 77 5.76 8.61 11.04
C ASP A 77 5.44 9.40 9.75
N ALA A 78 5.41 10.74 9.86
CA ALA A 78 5.12 11.60 8.72
C ALA A 78 6.20 11.54 7.63
N ASP A 79 7.44 11.17 7.99
CA ASP A 79 8.55 11.01 7.04
C ASP A 79 8.24 9.91 5.99
N GLU A 80 7.34 8.96 6.31
CA GLU A 80 6.90 7.92 5.39
C GLU A 80 6.20 8.49 4.15
N ILE A 81 5.47 9.61 4.30
CA ILE A 81 4.83 10.32 3.18
C ILE A 81 5.88 10.97 2.27
N ASP A 82 6.93 11.57 2.84
CA ASP A 82 8.03 12.15 2.08
C ASP A 82 8.82 11.08 1.31
N LEU A 83 9.01 9.91 1.91
CA LEU A 83 9.63 8.76 1.25
C LEU A 83 8.77 8.25 0.09
N LEU A 84 7.45 8.17 0.26
CA LEU A 84 6.52 7.83 -0.82
C LEU A 84 6.61 8.84 -1.96
N ALA A 85 6.57 10.14 -1.64
CA ALA A 85 6.68 11.21 -2.64
C ALA A 85 7.99 11.12 -3.42
N ARG A 86 9.13 10.92 -2.73
CA ARG A 86 10.43 10.70 -3.37
C ARG A 86 10.45 9.47 -4.26
N ALA A 87 9.87 8.36 -3.79
CA ALA A 87 9.78 7.14 -4.59
C ALA A 87 8.97 7.37 -5.87
N MET A 88 7.81 8.03 -5.80
CA MET A 88 6.89 8.17 -6.93
C MET A 88 7.23 9.32 -7.88
N LEU A 89 7.92 10.37 -7.41
CA LEU A 89 8.29 11.53 -8.23
C LEU A 89 9.70 11.43 -8.84
N ALA A 90 10.55 10.53 -8.35
CA ALA A 90 11.87 10.29 -8.94
C ALA A 90 11.72 9.49 -10.24
N ALA A 91 11.87 10.19 -11.38
CA ALA A 91 11.92 9.65 -12.74
C ALA A 91 13.20 8.86 -13.00
#